data_AF-A0A4R9I8H6-F1
#
_entry.id   AF-A0A4R9I8H6-F1
#
_cell.length_a   1.000
_cell.length_b   1.000
_cell.length_c   1.000
_cell.angle_alpha   90.00
_cell.angle_beta   90.00
_cell.angle_gamma   90.00
#
_symmetry.space_group_name_H-M   'P 1'
#
loop_
_entity.id
_entity.type
_entity.pdbx_description
1 polymer ?
#
loop_
_entity_poly.entity_id
_entity_poly.type
_entity_poly.pdbx_seq_one_letter_code
_entity_poly.pdbx_strand_id
1 'polypeptide(L)'
;MDKGQNMENFIRLRLFLWVGTLGFFSPVLGEPRLPKEPNLPSIPLEESKEPRNARGDKDSSESKVLNLTLCDGRTVRGESSSGSQSMAFEHSKDGILYKKKLNVNELDSVRIDSWELKQKREEKKGITFEVVPKKIRIRTRNGEVFYKETGVSDLKLLNIEIKNNNGETTLFTFWVDLKYPDGKWYSGLPTLKPNQEFREDCLKDVVKMIEWE
;
A
#
# COMPACT_ATOMS: atom_id res chain seq x y z
N MET A 1 25.27 -33.12 80.55
CA MET A 1 24.54 -32.76 79.33
C MET A 1 24.52 -33.98 78.42
N ASP A 2 23.31 -34.48 78.17
CA ASP A 2 22.80 -35.30 77.04
C ASP A 2 23.75 -36.29 76.37
N LYS A 3 23.75 -37.60 76.68
CA LYS A 3 22.67 -38.63 76.58
C LYS A 3 21.96 -38.67 75.21
N GLY A 4 22.49 -39.52 74.34
CA GLY A 4 21.72 -40.71 73.95
C GLY A 4 20.60 -40.53 72.93
N GLN A 5 20.71 -39.59 71.99
CA GLN A 5 19.71 -39.40 70.93
C GLN A 5 20.28 -39.36 69.50
N ASN A 6 21.51 -39.85 69.27
CA ASN A 6 22.17 -39.68 67.97
C ASN A 6 22.60 -40.98 67.25
N MET A 7 22.09 -42.16 67.62
CA MET A 7 22.56 -43.40 66.96
C MET A 7 21.50 -44.48 66.67
N GLU A 8 20.21 -44.22 66.91
CA GLU A 8 19.15 -45.20 66.64
C GLU A 8 18.35 -44.93 65.34
N ASN A 9 18.45 -43.73 64.76
CA ASN A 9 17.72 -43.38 63.54
C ASN A 9 18.49 -43.66 62.23
N PHE A 10 19.76 -44.07 62.29
CA PHE A 10 20.56 -44.39 61.10
C PHE A 10 20.63 -45.89 60.76
N ILE A 11 20.16 -46.78 61.66
CA ILE A 11 20.23 -48.25 61.47
C ILE A 11 18.90 -48.83 60.95
N ARG A 12 17.78 -48.10 61.07
CA ARG A 12 16.46 -48.53 60.54
C ARG A 12 16.25 -48.29 59.04
N LEU A 13 17.16 -47.60 58.34
CA LEU A 13 17.04 -47.27 56.91
C LEU A 13 17.85 -48.21 55.98
N ARG A 14 18.44 -49.29 56.50
CA ARG A 14 19.27 -50.23 55.69
C ARG A 14 18.77 -51.68 55.67
N LEU A 15 17.54 -51.93 56.11
CA LEU A 15 16.93 -53.27 56.18
C LEU A 15 15.65 -53.43 55.33
N PHE A 16 15.47 -52.57 54.33
CA PHE A 16 14.34 -52.64 53.37
C PHE A 16 14.80 -52.71 51.90
N LEU A 17 16.04 -53.13 51.65
CA LEU A 17 16.64 -53.16 50.30
C LEU A 17 17.02 -54.57 49.81
N TRP A 18 16.56 -55.63 50.48
CA TRP A 18 17.01 -57.01 50.17
C TRP A 18 15.92 -58.10 50.27
N VAL A 19 14.62 -57.77 50.12
CA VAL A 19 13.52 -58.77 49.99
C VAL A 19 12.55 -58.40 48.85
N GLY A 20 13.07 -57.81 47.77
CA GLY A 20 12.31 -57.45 46.57
C GLY A 20 12.87 -58.08 45.28
N THR A 21 13.70 -59.11 45.41
CA THR A 21 13.94 -60.06 44.32
C THR A 21 12.72 -60.96 44.20
N LEU A 22 12.32 -61.27 42.96
CA LEU A 22 11.34 -62.28 42.55
C LEU A 22 9.88 -61.78 42.45
N GLY A 23 9.58 -61.14 41.33
CA GLY A 23 8.20 -60.95 40.91
C GLY A 23 8.07 -60.42 39.49
N PHE A 24 7.95 -61.34 38.53
CA PHE A 24 7.21 -61.16 37.27
C PHE A 24 7.83 -60.21 36.21
N PHE A 25 8.76 -60.74 35.41
CA PHE A 25 8.87 -60.35 34.01
C PHE A 25 8.67 -61.59 33.13
N SER A 26 7.48 -61.71 32.56
CA SER A 26 7.12 -62.69 31.56
C SER A 26 7.86 -62.43 30.24
N PRO A 27 8.26 -63.45 29.46
CA PRO A 27 8.76 -63.24 28.11
C PRO A 27 7.55 -62.98 27.20
N VAL A 28 7.38 -61.74 26.73
CA VAL A 28 6.48 -61.48 25.61
C VAL A 28 7.24 -61.85 24.33
N LEU A 29 6.71 -62.84 23.60
CA LEU A 29 7.11 -63.15 22.23
C LEU A 29 7.14 -61.83 21.40
N GLY A 30 8.33 -61.41 21.00
CA GLY A 30 8.49 -60.34 20.02
C GLY A 30 8.34 -60.91 18.61
N GLU A 31 7.29 -60.51 17.89
CA GLU A 31 7.23 -60.69 16.44
C GLU A 31 8.40 -59.94 15.78
N PRO A 32 9.07 -60.52 14.78
CA PRO A 32 10.17 -59.86 14.10
C PRO A 32 9.63 -58.67 13.31
N ARG A 33 9.99 -57.45 13.73
CA ARG A 33 9.72 -56.24 12.94
C ARG A 33 10.55 -56.30 11.67
N LEU A 34 9.86 -56.39 10.52
CA LEU A 34 10.46 -56.24 9.20
C LEU A 34 11.23 -54.90 9.12
N PRO A 35 12.34 -54.84 8.35
CA PRO A 35 13.16 -53.63 8.26
C PRO A 35 12.32 -52.46 7.77
N LYS A 36 12.42 -51.33 8.47
CA LYS A 36 11.80 -50.07 8.05
C LYS A 36 12.45 -49.61 6.76
N GLU A 37 11.68 -49.45 5.69
CA GLU A 37 12.18 -48.92 4.42
C GLU A 37 12.80 -47.53 4.63
N PRO A 38 13.93 -47.22 3.96
CA PRO A 38 14.59 -45.93 4.11
C PRO A 38 13.71 -44.84 3.49
N ASN A 39 13.32 -43.86 4.31
CA ASN A 39 12.67 -42.65 3.81
C ASN A 39 13.66 -41.88 2.93
N LEU A 40 13.25 -41.57 1.70
CA LEU A 40 13.96 -40.65 0.81
C LEU A 40 14.00 -39.25 1.45
N PRO A 41 15.09 -38.47 1.26
CA PRO A 41 15.23 -37.17 1.87
C PRO A 41 14.11 -36.23 1.40
N SER A 42 13.34 -35.71 2.35
CA SER A 42 12.29 -34.71 2.08
C SER A 42 12.96 -33.42 1.63
N ILE A 43 12.64 -32.97 0.42
CA ILE A 43 13.00 -31.65 -0.09
C ILE A 43 12.36 -30.62 0.84
N PRO A 44 13.10 -29.62 1.38
CA PRO A 44 12.50 -28.62 2.25
C PRO A 44 11.46 -27.84 1.46
N LEU A 45 10.24 -27.78 1.99
CA LEU A 45 9.18 -26.91 1.51
C LEU A 45 9.71 -25.46 1.60
N GLU A 46 9.90 -24.79 0.45
CA GLU A 46 10.12 -23.35 0.45
C GLU A 46 8.87 -22.67 1.01
N GLU A 47 8.94 -22.26 2.27
CA GLU A 47 8.05 -21.22 2.78
C GLU A 47 8.33 -19.95 1.98
N SER A 48 7.36 -19.55 1.16
CA SER A 48 7.37 -18.28 0.43
C SER A 48 7.51 -17.14 1.42
N LYS A 49 8.74 -16.63 1.58
CA LYS A 49 9.00 -15.45 2.39
C LYS A 49 8.46 -14.23 1.66
N GLU A 50 7.31 -13.74 2.10
CA GLU A 50 6.84 -12.39 1.78
C GLU A 50 7.96 -11.38 2.11
N PRO A 51 8.22 -10.39 1.22
CA PRO A 51 9.26 -9.40 1.45
C PRO A 51 8.90 -8.57 2.68
N ARG A 52 9.76 -8.62 3.71
CA ARG A 52 9.67 -7.78 4.91
C ARG A 52 10.72 -6.68 4.82
N ASN A 53 10.35 -5.47 5.21
CA ASN A 53 11.32 -4.38 5.36
C ASN A 53 12.33 -4.68 6.46
N ALA A 54 13.47 -3.97 6.45
CA ALA A 54 14.57 -4.13 7.42
C ALA A 54 14.16 -3.96 8.90
N ARG A 55 12.93 -3.51 9.17
CA ARG A 55 12.35 -3.35 10.51
C ARG A 55 11.34 -4.43 10.92
N GLY A 56 11.02 -5.37 10.03
CA GLY A 56 10.08 -6.46 10.29
C GLY A 56 8.59 -6.09 10.20
N ASP A 57 8.28 -4.84 9.84
CA ASP A 57 6.91 -4.41 9.57
C ASP A 57 6.40 -5.05 8.27
N LYS A 58 5.15 -5.55 8.30
CA LYS A 58 4.44 -5.98 7.09
C LYS A 58 4.19 -4.73 6.24
N ASP A 59 4.71 -4.73 5.01
CA ASP A 59 4.20 -3.84 3.97
C ASP A 59 2.79 -4.32 3.60
N SER A 60 1.79 -3.95 4.40
CA SER A 60 0.40 -4.06 3.98
C SER A 60 0.12 -2.93 3.00
N SER A 61 0.70 -3.01 1.80
CA SER A 61 0.13 -2.33 0.64
C SER A 61 -1.15 -3.07 0.28
N GLU A 62 -2.19 -2.91 1.11
CA GLU A 62 -3.52 -3.40 0.77
C GLU A 62 -3.89 -2.82 -0.58
N SER A 63 -4.08 -3.69 -1.58
CA SER A 63 -4.51 -3.25 -2.89
C SER A 63 -5.89 -2.63 -2.75
N LYS A 64 -6.05 -1.40 -3.27
CA LYS A 64 -7.32 -0.70 -3.24
C LYS A 64 -7.93 -0.69 -4.62
N VAL A 65 -9.24 -0.94 -4.67
CA VAL A 65 -9.98 -0.78 -5.91
C VAL A 65 -10.23 0.71 -6.13
N LEU A 66 -9.76 1.20 -7.27
CA LEU A 66 -9.96 2.56 -7.72
C LEU A 66 -10.91 2.56 -8.92
N ASN A 67 -11.77 3.59 -8.97
CA ASN A 67 -12.48 3.96 -10.18
C ASN A 67 -11.94 5.30 -10.68
N LEU A 68 -11.33 5.29 -11.87
CA LEU A 68 -10.67 6.45 -12.47
C LEU A 68 -11.52 6.97 -13.61
N THR A 69 -11.88 8.25 -13.57
CA THR A 69 -12.60 8.90 -14.69
C THR A 69 -11.62 9.75 -15.50
N LEU A 70 -11.54 9.49 -16.80
CA LEU A 70 -10.75 10.25 -17.75
C LEU A 70 -11.47 11.55 -18.16
N CYS A 71 -10.73 12.48 -18.74
CA CYS A 71 -11.25 13.78 -19.18
C CYS A 71 -12.37 13.69 -20.22
N ASP A 72 -12.39 12.62 -21.01
CA ASP A 72 -13.45 12.36 -21.98
C ASP A 72 -14.66 11.60 -21.42
N GLY A 73 -14.66 11.32 -20.12
CA GLY A 73 -15.76 10.65 -19.41
C GLY A 73 -15.67 9.13 -19.40
N ARG A 74 -14.69 8.49 -20.06
CA ARG A 74 -14.46 7.05 -19.88
C ARG A 74 -14.01 6.75 -18.46
N THR A 75 -14.41 5.60 -17.94
CA THR A 75 -14.01 5.11 -16.63
C THR A 75 -13.11 3.89 -16.76
N VAL A 76 -12.13 3.80 -15.86
CA VAL A 76 -11.21 2.67 -15.75
C VAL A 76 -11.19 2.21 -14.30
N ARG A 77 -11.59 0.96 -14.08
CA ARG A 77 -11.57 0.33 -12.76
C ARG A 77 -10.39 -0.65 -12.67
N GLY A 78 -9.72 -0.66 -11.52
CA GLY A 78 -8.63 -1.59 -11.26
C GLY A 78 -8.13 -1.50 -9.83
N GLU A 79 -7.36 -2.51 -9.44
CA GLU A 79 -6.65 -2.50 -8.17
C GLU A 79 -5.36 -1.68 -8.32
N SER A 80 -5.11 -0.79 -7.37
CA SER A 80 -3.88 -0.02 -7.29
C SER A 80 -3.10 -0.39 -6.03
N SER A 81 -1.81 -0.64 -6.22
CA SER A 81 -0.81 -0.79 -5.16
C SER A 81 -0.15 0.55 -4.81
N SER A 82 -0.32 1.58 -5.65
CA SER A 82 0.33 2.88 -5.53
C SER A 82 -0.62 3.95 -4.99
N GLY A 83 -0.51 4.23 -3.69
CA GLY A 83 -1.22 5.33 -3.05
C GLY A 83 -0.49 5.82 -1.81
N SER A 84 -0.32 7.14 -1.68
CA SER A 84 0.20 7.73 -0.43
C SER A 84 -0.77 7.39 0.71
N GLN A 85 -0.34 6.66 1.74
CA GLN A 85 -1.19 6.26 2.87
C GLN A 85 -1.90 7.43 3.57
N SER A 86 -1.35 8.64 3.46
CA SER A 86 -1.96 9.84 4.00
C SER A 86 -1.62 11.07 3.18
N MET A 87 -2.47 12.09 3.27
CA MET A 87 -2.28 13.38 2.64
C MET A 87 -2.48 14.49 3.65
N ALA A 88 -1.60 15.47 3.63
CA ALA A 88 -1.71 16.67 4.46
C ALA A 88 -2.04 17.86 3.57
N PHE A 89 -3.01 18.67 3.98
CA PHE A 89 -3.35 19.89 3.27
C PHE A 89 -3.83 20.96 4.23
N GLU A 90 -3.73 22.19 3.76
CA GLU A 90 -4.23 23.37 4.46
C GLU A 90 -5.61 23.73 3.90
N HIS A 91 -6.57 24.02 4.77
CA HIS A 91 -7.88 24.52 4.35
C HIS A 91 -8.32 25.67 5.24
N SER A 92 -9.03 26.64 4.67
CA SER A 92 -9.62 27.74 5.44
C SER A 92 -11.07 27.43 5.77
N LYS A 93 -11.46 27.60 7.03
CA LYS A 93 -12.85 27.54 7.48
C LYS A 93 -13.08 28.71 8.43
N ASP A 94 -14.11 29.50 8.16
CA ASP A 94 -14.46 30.70 8.96
C ASP A 94 -13.28 31.68 9.12
N GLY A 95 -12.42 31.79 8.09
CA GLY A 95 -11.24 32.66 8.08
C GLY A 95 -10.03 32.09 8.84
N ILE A 96 -10.13 30.90 9.43
CA ILE A 96 -9.04 30.23 10.14
C ILE A 96 -8.42 29.17 9.23
N LEU A 97 -7.09 29.19 9.11
CA LEU A 97 -6.31 28.22 8.35
C LEU A 97 -6.03 26.98 9.22
N TYR A 98 -6.54 25.83 8.80
CA TYR A 98 -6.35 24.54 9.46
C TYR A 98 -5.43 23.65 8.63
N LYS A 99 -4.53 22.93 9.30
CA LYS A 99 -3.75 21.83 8.73
C LYS A 99 -4.46 20.52 9.03
N LYS A 100 -4.98 19.85 8.00
CA LYS A 100 -5.64 18.54 8.12
C LYS A 100 -4.78 17.48 7.46
N LYS A 101 -4.60 16.36 8.16
CA LYS A 101 -4.01 15.15 7.61
C LYS A 101 -5.12 14.11 7.48
N LEU A 102 -5.39 13.66 6.26
CA LEU A 102 -6.38 12.63 5.97
C LEU A 102 -5.68 11.35 5.54
N ASN A 103 -6.23 10.21 5.95
CA ASN A 103 -5.84 8.91 5.42
C ASN A 103 -6.63 8.63 4.13
N VAL A 104 -6.06 7.87 3.19
CA VAL A 104 -6.79 7.40 2.00
C VAL A 104 -8.05 6.64 2.36
N ASN A 105 -8.07 5.95 3.50
CA ASN A 105 -9.26 5.25 4.01
C ASN A 105 -10.45 6.19 4.31
N GLU A 106 -10.20 7.48 4.50
CA GLU A 106 -11.21 8.49 4.78
C GLU A 106 -11.70 9.18 3.50
N LEU A 107 -11.05 8.90 2.37
CA LEU A 107 -11.36 9.51 1.08
C LEU A 107 -12.46 8.72 0.36
N ASP A 108 -13.32 9.51 -0.25
CA ASP A 108 -14.36 9.04 -1.16
C ASP A 108 -13.90 9.32 -2.59
N SER A 109 -13.59 10.59 -2.89
CA SER A 109 -13.12 10.99 -4.22
C SER A 109 -12.16 12.19 -4.21
N VAL A 110 -11.32 12.24 -5.24
CA VAL A 110 -10.45 13.36 -5.56
C VAL A 110 -10.72 13.74 -7.01
N ARG A 111 -11.14 14.98 -7.24
CA ARG A 111 -11.42 15.54 -8.57
C ARG A 111 -10.45 16.67 -8.86
N ILE A 112 -9.89 16.67 -10.07
CA ILE A 112 -9.07 17.78 -10.55
C ILE A 112 -9.98 18.79 -11.24
N ASP A 113 -9.98 20.01 -10.71
CA ASP A 113 -10.78 21.12 -11.21
C ASP A 113 -9.99 21.98 -12.21
N SER A 114 -8.66 22.09 -12.05
CA SER A 114 -7.81 22.84 -13.00
C SER A 114 -6.37 22.34 -13.05
N TRP A 115 -5.69 22.68 -14.14
CA TRP A 115 -4.28 22.39 -14.40
C TRP A 115 -3.49 23.67 -14.65
N GLU A 116 -2.29 23.74 -14.10
CA GLU A 116 -1.30 24.80 -14.31
C GLU A 116 -0.40 24.47 -15.49
N LEU A 117 -0.06 25.49 -16.27
CA LEU A 117 0.91 25.38 -17.35
C LEU A 117 2.32 25.70 -16.84
N LYS A 118 3.22 24.71 -16.88
CA LYS A 118 4.65 24.89 -16.58
C LYS A 118 5.46 24.86 -17.86
N GLN A 119 6.07 25.98 -18.23
CA GLN A 119 6.94 26.03 -19.41
C GLN A 119 8.18 25.16 -19.21
N LYS A 120 8.40 24.17 -20.09
CA LYS A 120 9.58 23.30 -20.06
C LYS A 120 10.69 23.79 -20.98
N ARG A 121 10.34 24.05 -22.24
CA ARG A 121 11.31 24.29 -23.31
C ARG A 121 10.71 25.15 -24.40
N GLU A 122 11.52 26.06 -24.93
CA GLU A 122 11.22 26.80 -26.15
C GLU A 122 11.91 26.12 -27.33
N GLU A 123 11.15 25.84 -28.39
CA GLU A 123 11.60 25.15 -29.59
C GLU A 123 11.28 25.98 -30.84
N LYS A 124 11.93 25.67 -31.97
CA LYS A 124 11.66 26.36 -33.25
C LYS A 124 10.18 26.29 -33.68
N LYS A 125 9.47 25.24 -33.25
CA LYS A 125 8.07 25.00 -33.60
C LYS A 125 7.09 25.64 -32.61
N GLY A 126 7.53 26.13 -31.46
CA GLY A 126 6.65 26.63 -30.39
C GLY A 126 7.21 26.40 -28.99
N ILE A 127 6.37 26.56 -27.98
CA ILE A 127 6.75 26.41 -26.57
C ILE A 127 6.09 25.15 -26.00
N THR A 128 6.89 24.27 -25.42
CA THR A 128 6.43 23.04 -24.76
C THR A 128 6.07 23.34 -23.31
N PHE A 129 4.84 22.99 -22.93
CA PHE A 129 4.30 23.12 -21.59
C PHE A 129 4.05 21.74 -20.97
N GLU A 130 4.44 21.57 -19.72
CA GLU A 130 3.99 20.48 -18.85
C GLU A 130 2.77 20.97 -18.09
N VAL A 131 1.66 20.26 -18.24
CA VAL A 131 0.36 20.64 -17.74
C VAL A 131 0.02 19.77 -16.53
N VAL A 132 0.09 20.36 -15.34
CA VAL A 132 0.01 19.63 -14.06
C VAL A 132 -1.21 20.05 -13.24
N PRO A 133 -1.82 19.15 -12.45
CA PRO A 133 -2.95 19.52 -11.60
C PRO A 133 -2.61 20.69 -10.66
N LYS A 134 -3.47 21.71 -10.65
CA LYS A 134 -3.36 22.91 -9.81
C LYS A 134 -4.40 22.88 -8.72
N LYS A 135 -5.68 22.88 -9.09
CA LYS A 135 -6.77 22.87 -8.11
C LYS A 135 -7.42 21.50 -8.08
N ILE A 136 -7.53 20.94 -6.88
CA ILE A 136 -8.30 19.72 -6.63
C ILE A 136 -9.38 19.93 -5.60
N ARG A 137 -10.43 19.13 -5.74
CA ARG A 137 -11.52 18.97 -4.82
C ARG A 137 -11.46 17.58 -4.22
N ILE A 138 -11.49 17.53 -2.91
CA ILE A 138 -11.37 16.31 -2.12
C ILE A 138 -12.69 16.12 -1.41
N ARG A 139 -13.30 14.95 -1.58
CA ARG A 139 -14.49 14.54 -0.85
C ARG A 139 -14.12 13.38 0.05
N THR A 140 -14.51 13.50 1.31
CA THR A 140 -14.33 12.45 2.32
C THR A 140 -15.59 11.60 2.44
N ARG A 141 -15.44 10.39 2.99
CA ARG A 141 -16.56 9.45 3.21
C ARG A 141 -17.64 10.01 4.16
N ASN A 142 -17.27 10.93 5.05
CA ASN A 142 -18.21 11.64 5.93
C ASN A 142 -18.96 12.81 5.21
N GLY A 143 -18.70 13.04 3.92
CA GLY A 143 -19.35 14.06 3.11
C GLY A 143 -18.71 15.45 3.16
N GLU A 144 -17.61 15.66 3.89
CA GLU A 144 -16.88 16.93 3.86
C GLU A 144 -16.20 17.14 2.49
N VAL A 145 -16.13 18.40 2.06
CA VAL A 145 -15.47 18.79 0.81
C VAL A 145 -14.38 19.81 1.10
N PHE A 146 -13.18 19.52 0.61
CA PHE A 146 -12.01 20.38 0.74
C PHE A 146 -11.49 20.78 -0.63
N TYR A 147 -10.88 21.97 -0.70
CA TYR A 147 -10.20 22.46 -1.90
C TYR A 147 -8.73 22.66 -1.60
N LYS A 148 -7.89 22.27 -2.55
CA LYS A 148 -6.43 22.36 -2.43
C LYS A 148 -5.85 22.90 -3.74
N GLU A 149 -5.11 23.99 -3.63
CA GLU A 149 -4.53 24.74 -4.77
C GLU A 149 -3.14 24.24 -5.20
N THR A 150 -2.55 23.27 -4.48
CA THR A 150 -1.25 22.67 -4.82
C THR A 150 -1.36 21.39 -5.65
N GLY A 151 -2.56 21.02 -6.08
CA GLY A 151 -2.80 19.90 -6.98
C GLY A 151 -2.69 18.52 -6.32
N VAL A 152 -2.35 17.51 -7.12
CA VAL A 152 -2.10 16.12 -6.68
C VAL A 152 -0.62 15.73 -6.64
N SER A 153 0.28 16.69 -6.94
CA SER A 153 1.71 16.39 -7.13
C SER A 153 2.38 15.85 -5.87
N ASP A 154 2.05 16.42 -4.73
CA ASP A 154 2.45 15.98 -3.39
C ASP A 154 1.76 14.70 -2.91
N LEU A 155 0.64 14.33 -3.54
CA LEU A 155 -0.08 13.10 -3.24
C LEU A 155 0.53 11.87 -3.92
N LYS A 156 1.57 12.06 -4.74
CA LYS A 156 2.13 11.03 -5.64
C LYS A 156 1.09 10.41 -6.57
N LEU A 157 -0.01 11.10 -6.84
CA LEU A 157 -1.08 10.64 -7.74
C LEU A 157 -0.88 11.16 -9.17
N LEU A 158 0.33 11.62 -9.52
CA LEU A 158 0.65 12.01 -10.88
C LEU A 158 0.63 10.83 -11.85
N ASN A 159 1.08 9.68 -11.35
CA ASN A 159 1.07 8.40 -12.03
C ASN A 159 0.25 7.45 -11.16
N ILE A 160 -0.77 6.82 -11.74
CA ILE A 160 -1.63 5.89 -11.04
C ILE A 160 -1.50 4.54 -11.74
N GLU A 161 -0.89 3.58 -11.05
CA GLU A 161 -0.77 2.22 -11.55
C GLU A 161 -2.01 1.43 -11.16
N ILE A 162 -2.63 0.80 -12.14
CA ILE A 162 -3.83 -0.01 -11.97
C ILE A 162 -3.69 -1.35 -12.67
N LYS A 163 -4.26 -2.38 -12.05
CA LYS A 163 -4.31 -3.75 -12.57
C LYS A 163 -5.75 -4.24 -12.62
N ASN A 164 -6.14 -4.83 -13.74
CA ASN A 164 -7.43 -5.49 -13.92
C ASN A 164 -7.30 -6.72 -14.84
N ASN A 165 -8.44 -7.32 -15.21
CA ASN A 165 -8.47 -8.52 -16.06
C ASN A 165 -7.85 -8.31 -17.46
N ASN A 166 -7.73 -7.07 -17.93
CA ASN A 166 -7.13 -6.74 -19.22
C ASN A 166 -5.61 -6.54 -19.14
N GLY A 167 -5.05 -6.46 -17.93
CA GLY A 167 -3.62 -6.28 -17.70
C GLY A 167 -3.30 -5.17 -16.70
N GLU A 168 -2.07 -4.70 -16.76
CA GLU A 168 -1.53 -3.62 -15.94
C GLU A 168 -1.30 -2.37 -16.81
N THR A 169 -1.66 -1.20 -16.28
CA THR A 169 -1.47 0.07 -16.98
C THR A 169 -1.20 1.21 -16.01
N THR A 170 -0.55 2.25 -16.51
CA THR A 170 -0.28 3.49 -15.77
C THR A 170 -1.05 4.63 -16.42
N LEU A 171 -1.89 5.28 -15.62
CA LEU A 171 -2.64 6.45 -16.04
C LEU A 171 -2.05 7.72 -15.42
N PHE A 172 -2.18 8.84 -16.12
CA PHE A 172 -1.53 10.10 -15.75
C PHE A 172 -2.58 11.18 -15.45
N THR A 173 -2.35 11.99 -14.42
CA THR A 173 -3.16 13.19 -14.14
C THR A 173 -2.58 14.46 -14.79
N PHE A 174 -1.44 14.34 -15.48
CA PHE A 174 -0.73 15.42 -16.15
C PHE A 174 -0.43 15.02 -17.60
N TRP A 175 -0.07 16.00 -18.43
CA TRP A 175 0.39 15.75 -19.80
C TRP A 175 1.39 16.81 -20.25
N VAL A 176 1.98 16.60 -21.41
CA VAL A 176 2.85 17.58 -22.07
C VAL A 176 2.19 18.00 -23.37
N ASP A 177 2.19 19.29 -23.66
CA ASP A 177 1.58 19.86 -24.85
C ASP A 177 2.46 20.93 -25.47
N LEU A 178 2.34 21.11 -26.79
CA LEU A 178 3.10 22.11 -27.55
C LEU A 178 2.16 23.25 -27.94
N LYS A 179 2.53 24.48 -27.58
CA LYS A 179 1.85 25.70 -28.03
C LYS A 179 2.59 26.29 -29.22
N TYR A 180 1.92 26.33 -30.37
CA TYR A 180 2.45 26.93 -31.59
C TYR A 180 2.49 28.47 -31.50
N PRO A 181 3.30 29.15 -32.35
CA PRO A 181 3.34 30.62 -32.41
C PRO A 181 2.00 31.28 -32.75
N ASP A 182 1.11 30.57 -33.44
CA ASP A 182 -0.26 31.04 -33.76
C ASP A 182 -1.23 30.92 -32.55
N GLY A 183 -0.74 30.41 -31.41
CA GLY A 183 -1.51 30.24 -30.18
C GLY A 183 -2.30 28.93 -30.11
N LYS A 184 -2.24 28.07 -31.13
CA LYS A 184 -2.90 26.76 -31.10
C LYS A 184 -2.10 25.73 -30.31
N TRP A 185 -2.80 24.76 -29.73
CA TRP A 185 -2.21 23.63 -29.04
C TRP A 185 -2.11 22.39 -29.94
N TYR A 186 -1.05 21.61 -29.79
CA TYR A 186 -0.87 20.36 -30.52
C TYR A 186 -1.98 19.35 -30.19
N SER A 187 -2.43 19.31 -28.94
CA SER A 187 -3.59 18.52 -28.50
C SER A 187 -4.91 18.88 -29.19
N GLY A 188 -4.98 20.01 -29.90
CA GLY A 188 -6.23 20.53 -30.47
C GLY A 188 -7.16 21.14 -29.43
N LEU A 189 -6.71 21.29 -28.17
CA LEU A 189 -7.50 21.92 -27.13
C LEU A 189 -7.66 23.43 -27.38
N PRO A 190 -8.76 24.05 -26.89
CA PRO A 190 -8.99 25.49 -27.02
C PRO A 190 -7.81 26.36 -26.59
N THR A 191 -7.59 27.43 -27.33
CA THR A 191 -6.62 28.46 -26.96
C THR A 191 -7.08 29.16 -25.68
N LEU A 192 -6.15 29.39 -24.76
CA LEU A 192 -6.43 30.10 -23.52
C LEU A 192 -6.64 31.59 -23.75
N LYS A 193 -7.44 32.20 -22.87
CA LYS A 193 -7.60 33.66 -22.87
C LYS A 193 -6.25 34.34 -22.57
N PRO A 194 -6.05 35.59 -23.03
CA PRO A 194 -4.87 36.36 -22.65
C PRO A 194 -4.74 36.42 -21.12
N ASN A 195 -3.52 36.20 -20.60
CA ASN A 195 -3.17 36.18 -19.16
C ASN A 195 -3.70 34.99 -18.34
N GLN A 196 -4.24 33.95 -18.98
CA GLN A 196 -4.67 32.75 -18.28
C GLN A 196 -3.52 31.71 -18.21
N GLU A 197 -3.03 31.44 -17.00
CA GLU A 197 -1.91 30.50 -16.72
C GLU A 197 -2.37 29.08 -16.36
N PHE A 198 -3.67 28.87 -16.24
CA PHE A 198 -4.26 27.59 -15.88
C PHE A 198 -5.46 27.28 -16.78
N ARG A 199 -5.79 26.00 -16.89
CA ARG A 199 -6.86 25.52 -17.74
C ARG A 199 -7.80 24.60 -16.97
N GLU A 200 -9.07 24.59 -17.34
CA GLU A 200 -10.11 23.74 -16.73
C GLU A 200 -10.49 22.56 -17.63
N ASP A 201 -10.10 22.63 -18.90
CA ASP A 201 -10.16 21.55 -19.86
C ASP A 201 -8.87 20.71 -19.81
N CYS A 202 -8.96 19.47 -20.29
CA CYS A 202 -7.86 18.53 -20.19
C CYS A 202 -7.86 17.54 -21.36
N LEU A 203 -6.69 16.94 -21.59
CA LEU A 203 -6.48 15.98 -22.68
C LEU A 203 -7.31 14.71 -22.42
N LYS A 204 -7.90 14.17 -23.50
CA LYS A 204 -8.82 13.01 -23.51
C LYS A 204 -8.47 11.90 -22.51
N ASP A 205 -7.22 11.43 -22.52
CA ASP A 205 -6.74 10.26 -21.78
C ASP A 205 -6.20 10.58 -20.38
N VAL A 206 -6.28 11.84 -19.93
CA VAL A 206 -5.80 12.26 -18.61
C VAL A 206 -6.86 11.97 -17.56
N VAL A 207 -6.42 11.49 -16.39
CA VAL A 207 -7.29 11.24 -15.23
C VAL A 207 -7.78 12.57 -14.67
N LYS A 208 -9.11 12.70 -14.57
CA LYS A 208 -9.81 13.85 -14.00
C LYS A 208 -10.36 13.58 -12.61
N MET A 209 -10.73 12.32 -12.32
CA MET A 209 -11.30 11.93 -11.04
C MET A 209 -10.79 10.57 -10.60
N ILE A 210 -10.58 10.44 -9.31
CA ILE A 210 -10.16 9.21 -8.63
C ILE A 210 -11.19 8.96 -7.52
N GLU A 211 -11.78 7.78 -7.50
CA GLU A 211 -12.74 7.36 -6.50
C GLU A 211 -12.23 6.09 -5.82
N TRP A 212 -12.35 6.03 -4.49
CA TRP A 212 -11.89 4.91 -3.66
C TRP A 212 -13.09 4.10 -3.16
N GLU A 213 -13.07 2.80 -3.41
CA GLU A 213 -14.04 1.83 -2.87
C GLU A 213 -13.76 1.51 -1.39
#